data_AF-A0A4Y2GJK4-F1
#
_entry.id   AF-A0A4Y2GJK4-F1
#
_cell.length_a   1.000
_cell.length_b   1.000
_cell.length_c   1.000
_cell.angle_alpha   90.00
_cell.angle_beta   90.00
_cell.angle_gamma   90.00
#
_symmetry.space_group_name_H-M   'P 1'
#
loop_
_entity.id
_entity.type
_entity.pdbx_description
1 polymer ?
#
loop_
_entity_poly.entity_id
_entity_poly.type
_entity_poly.pdbx_seq_one_letter_code
_entity_poly.pdbx_strand_id
1 'polypeptide(L)'
;METMNFARIEPLNDSNYGIWSMKIEALSDAKDLFEDVIENEEPKIKENGPESIREHKAWSKKNKEAMGILVLSLTAEQTIIYKGINKAKDIWNEIKLRFEGAVEERKIDLMLELTSLKNHRAKASMNT
;
A
#
# COMPACT_ATOMS: atom_id res chain seq x y z
N MET A 1 -1.15 -26.03 -12.61
CA MET A 1 -1.24 -25.11 -11.47
C MET A 1 -0.21 -24.02 -11.78
N GLU A 2 -0.64 -22.90 -12.34
CA GLU A 2 0.28 -21.80 -12.67
C GLU A 2 0.80 -21.22 -11.36
N THR A 3 2.08 -21.44 -11.09
CA THR A 3 2.81 -20.67 -10.09
C THR A 3 2.73 -19.22 -10.52
N MET A 4 1.98 -18.40 -9.77
CA MET A 4 2.07 -16.95 -9.91
C MET A 4 3.51 -16.56 -9.66
N ASN A 5 4.24 -16.31 -10.75
CA ASN A 5 5.50 -15.61 -10.71
C ASN A 5 5.14 -14.21 -10.22
N PHE A 6 5.14 -14.00 -8.89
CA PHE A 6 5.28 -12.68 -8.31
C PHE A 6 6.54 -12.10 -8.93
N ALA A 7 6.39 -11.33 -10.00
CA ALA A 7 7.50 -10.74 -10.71
C ALA A 7 8.17 -9.76 -9.74
N ARG A 8 9.19 -10.24 -9.01
CA ARG A 8 10.05 -9.52 -8.06
C ARG A 8 9.41 -8.22 -7.54
N ILE A 9 8.37 -8.34 -6.72
CA ILE A 9 8.00 -7.22 -5.85
C ILE A 9 9.10 -7.17 -4.81
N GLU A 10 9.91 -6.13 -4.88
CA GLU A 10 10.91 -5.88 -3.85
C GLU A 10 10.18 -5.60 -2.54
N PRO A 11 10.61 -6.17 -1.40
CA PRO A 11 9.99 -5.90 -0.12
C PRO A 11 9.89 -4.39 0.16
N LEU A 12 8.79 -3.98 0.77
CA LEU A 12 8.54 -2.58 1.11
C LEU A 12 9.67 -2.00 1.99
N ASN A 13 10.12 -0.79 1.66
CA ASN A 13 11.07 -0.01 2.45
C ASN A 13 10.81 1.50 2.29
N ASP A 14 11.56 2.31 3.05
CA ASP A 14 11.34 3.76 3.14
C ASP A 14 11.59 4.53 1.84
N SER A 15 12.16 3.87 0.82
CA SER A 15 12.51 4.48 -0.47
C SER A 15 11.70 3.97 -1.66
N ASN A 16 10.98 2.85 -1.52
CA ASN A 16 10.34 2.18 -2.64
C ASN A 16 8.80 2.18 -2.59
N TYR A 17 8.18 2.80 -1.58
CA TYR A 17 6.73 2.77 -1.38
C TYR A 17 5.93 3.06 -2.66
N GLY A 18 6.26 4.12 -3.42
CA GLY A 18 5.51 4.47 -4.63
C GLY A 18 5.57 3.40 -5.74
N ILE A 19 6.70 2.70 -5.89
CA ILE A 19 6.82 1.60 -6.86
C ILE A 19 6.14 0.34 -6.31
N TRP A 20 6.31 0.08 -5.01
CA TRP A 20 5.71 -1.05 -4.32
C TRP A 20 4.18 -0.98 -4.38
N SER A 21 3.57 0.16 -4.04
CA SER A 21 2.11 0.36 -4.02
C SER A 21 1.53 0.16 -5.41
N MET A 22 2.13 0.76 -6.44
CA MET A 22 1.73 0.58 -7.84
C MET A 22 1.76 -0.89 -8.29
N LYS A 23 2.77 -1.67 -7.87
CA LYS A 23 2.84 -3.10 -8.20
C LYS A 23 1.78 -3.92 -7.46
N ILE A 24 1.50 -3.60 -6.20
CA ILE A 24 0.48 -4.28 -5.39
C ILE A 24 -0.92 -4.00 -5.92
N GLU A 25 -1.21 -2.75 -6.27
CA GLU A 25 -2.45 -2.33 -6.92
C GLU A 25 -2.65 -3.09 -8.23
N ALA A 26 -1.69 -3.03 -9.15
CA ALA A 26 -1.78 -3.73 -10.44
C ALA A 26 -1.95 -5.25 -10.30
N LEU A 27 -1.27 -5.89 -9.34
CA LEU A 27 -1.42 -7.32 -9.09
C LEU A 27 -2.79 -7.67 -8.49
N SER A 28 -3.32 -6.79 -7.63
CA SER A 28 -4.62 -6.98 -6.98
C SER A 28 -5.77 -6.74 -7.95
N ASP A 29 -5.66 -5.74 -8.82
CA ASP A 29 -6.61 -5.46 -9.90
C ASP A 29 -6.71 -6.60 -10.90
N ALA A 30 -5.57 -7.20 -11.28
CA ALA A 30 -5.55 -8.36 -12.18
C ALA A 30 -6.32 -9.59 -11.62
N LYS A 31 -6.74 -9.52 -10.35
CA LYS A 31 -7.46 -10.57 -9.62
C LYS A 31 -8.82 -10.10 -9.10
N ASP A 32 -9.27 -8.91 -9.49
CA ASP A 32 -10.49 -8.26 -8.98
C ASP A 32 -10.52 -8.18 -7.44
N LEU A 33 -9.37 -7.83 -6.83
CA LEU A 33 -9.21 -7.75 -5.37
C LEU A 33 -9.15 -6.31 -4.86
N PHE A 34 -8.53 -5.39 -5.61
CA PHE A 34 -8.23 -4.06 -5.07
C PHE A 34 -9.52 -3.29 -4.73
N GLU A 35 -10.40 -3.08 -5.71
CA GLU A 35 -11.69 -2.43 -5.47
C GLU A 35 -12.54 -3.22 -4.44
N ASP A 36 -12.64 -4.53 -4.60
CA ASP A 36 -13.54 -5.39 -3.81
C ASP A 36 -13.21 -5.47 -2.31
N VAL A 37 -11.93 -5.52 -1.95
CA VAL A 37 -11.49 -5.81 -0.57
C VAL A 37 -10.45 -4.87 0.00
N ILE A 38 -9.82 -4.01 -0.81
CA ILE A 38 -8.87 -2.99 -0.34
C ILE A 38 -9.56 -1.62 -0.27
N GLU A 39 -10.33 -1.23 -1.28
CA GLU A 39 -11.03 0.06 -1.27
C GLU A 39 -12.39 -0.01 -0.57
N ASN A 40 -13.19 -1.05 -0.85
CA ASN A 40 -14.53 -1.19 -0.31
C ASN A 40 -14.58 -1.80 1.09
N GLU A 41 -15.67 -1.53 1.80
CA GLU A 41 -15.93 -2.10 3.12
C GLU A 41 -16.41 -3.56 3.03
N GLU A 42 -16.17 -4.30 4.11
CA GLU A 42 -16.74 -5.63 4.27
C GLU A 42 -18.28 -5.59 4.16
N PRO A 43 -18.89 -6.42 3.31
CA PRO A 43 -20.33 -6.46 3.15
C PRO A 43 -20.99 -6.94 4.44
N LYS A 44 -22.05 -6.24 4.85
CA LYS A 44 -22.82 -6.59 6.05
C LYS A 44 -23.65 -7.86 5.80
N ILE A 45 -23.50 -8.84 6.69
CA ILE A 45 -24.40 -10.01 6.73
C ILE A 45 -25.78 -9.54 7.19
N LYS A 46 -26.82 -9.84 6.41
CA LYS A 46 -28.22 -9.61 6.79
C LYS A 46 -28.77 -10.93 7.32
N GLU A 47 -29.34 -10.93 8.53
CA GLU A 47 -29.73 -12.15 9.29
C GLU A 47 -30.61 -13.14 8.51
N ASN A 48 -31.35 -12.69 7.50
CA ASN A 48 -32.27 -13.54 6.71
C ASN A 48 -31.96 -13.56 5.20
N GLY A 49 -30.76 -13.17 4.78
CA GLY A 49 -30.37 -13.13 3.38
C GLY A 49 -29.35 -14.20 3.02
N PRO A 50 -29.76 -15.37 2.49
CA PRO A 50 -28.83 -16.38 1.96
C PRO A 50 -27.81 -15.77 0.99
N GLU A 51 -28.22 -14.74 0.25
CA GLU A 51 -27.37 -13.98 -0.65
C GLU A 51 -26.30 -13.16 0.10
N SER A 52 -26.66 -12.46 1.17
CA SER A 52 -25.68 -11.69 1.97
C SER A 52 -24.61 -12.59 2.63
N ILE A 53 -24.96 -13.83 2.98
CA ILE A 53 -24.00 -14.83 3.49
C ILE A 53 -23.06 -15.29 2.36
N ARG A 54 -23.59 -15.47 1.15
CA ARG A 54 -22.78 -15.85 -0.03
C ARG A 54 -21.83 -14.72 -0.42
N GLU A 55 -22.32 -13.49 -0.47
CA GLU A 55 -21.52 -12.28 -0.72
C GLU A 55 -20.40 -12.14 0.32
N HIS A 56 -20.72 -12.25 1.62
CA HIS A 56 -19.72 -12.20 2.69
C HIS A 56 -18.67 -13.29 2.56
N LYS A 57 -19.07 -14.53 2.24
CA LYS A 57 -18.14 -15.63 2.04
C LYS A 57 -17.23 -15.41 0.82
N ALA A 58 -17.77 -14.86 -0.28
CA ALA A 58 -17.00 -14.50 -1.46
C ALA A 58 -15.98 -13.40 -1.15
N TRP A 59 -16.43 -12.34 -0.48
CA TRP A 59 -15.58 -11.26 0.01
C TRP A 59 -14.47 -11.78 0.94
N SER A 60 -14.80 -12.65 1.90
CA SER A 60 -13.83 -13.22 2.84
C SER A 60 -12.73 -14.02 2.14
N LYS A 61 -13.06 -14.72 1.04
CA LYS A 61 -12.08 -15.42 0.21
C LYS A 61 -11.14 -14.44 -0.48
N LYS A 62 -11.68 -13.40 -1.14
CA LYS A 62 -10.90 -12.34 -1.79
C LYS A 62 -10.01 -11.59 -0.80
N ASN A 63 -10.54 -11.28 0.39
CA ASN A 63 -9.82 -10.60 1.46
C ASN A 63 -8.59 -11.42 1.90
N LYS A 64 -8.72 -12.73 2.10
CA LYS A 64 -7.58 -13.61 2.43
C LYS A 64 -6.53 -13.64 1.32
N GLU A 65 -6.95 -13.60 0.07
CA GLU A 65 -6.04 -13.58 -1.07
C GLU A 65 -5.27 -12.25 -1.14
N ALA A 66 -5.96 -11.12 -0.97
CA ALA A 66 -5.33 -9.79 -0.90
C ALA A 66 -4.38 -9.67 0.30
N MET A 67 -4.75 -10.18 1.46
CA MET A 67 -3.86 -10.28 2.63
C MET A 67 -2.60 -11.07 2.30
N GLY A 68 -2.73 -12.19 1.56
CA GLY A 68 -1.58 -12.98 1.11
C GLY A 68 -0.63 -12.19 0.23
N ILE A 69 -1.16 -11.42 -0.74
CA ILE A 69 -0.37 -10.54 -1.60
C ILE A 69 0.40 -9.50 -0.76
N LEU A 70 -0.29 -8.82 0.15
CA LEU A 70 0.32 -7.82 1.02
C LEU A 70 1.42 -8.43 1.87
N VAL A 71 1.12 -9.48 2.63
CA VAL A 71 2.09 -10.12 3.55
C VAL A 71 3.31 -10.65 2.81
N LEU A 72 3.15 -11.28 1.65
CA LEU A 72 4.28 -11.82 0.87
C LEU A 72 5.17 -10.73 0.25
N SER A 73 4.69 -9.49 0.20
CA SER A 73 5.43 -8.34 -0.33
C SER A 73 6.17 -7.52 0.73
N LEU A 74 6.13 -7.97 1.99
CA LEU A 74 6.76 -7.31 3.14
C LEU A 74 7.96 -8.11 3.63
N THR A 75 8.81 -7.49 4.45
CA THR A 75 9.81 -8.22 5.22
C THR A 75 9.16 -9.01 6.38
N ALA A 76 9.93 -9.92 6.97
CA ALA A 76 9.46 -10.68 8.14
C ALA A 76 9.12 -9.75 9.32
N GLU A 77 9.96 -8.75 9.57
CA GLU A 77 9.78 -7.76 10.64
C GLU A 77 8.52 -6.93 10.42
N GLN A 78 8.26 -6.48 9.19
CA GLN A 78 7.06 -5.74 8.83
C GLN A 78 5.80 -6.61 8.96
N THR A 79 5.87 -7.88 8.53
CA THR A 79 4.75 -8.82 8.64
C THR A 79 4.30 -9.02 10.09
N ILE A 80 5.23 -9.02 11.04
CA ILE A 80 4.92 -9.14 12.47
C ILE A 80 4.08 -7.96 12.97
N ILE A 81 4.28 -6.75 12.44
CA ILE A 81 3.52 -5.55 12.82
C ILE A 81 2.04 -5.73 12.54
N TYR A 82 1.70 -6.30 11.38
CA TYR A 82 0.32 -6.48 10.93
C TYR A 82 -0.32 -7.79 11.42
N LYS A 83 0.35 -8.50 12.35
CA LYS A 83 -0.17 -9.73 12.93
C LYS A 83 -1.46 -9.46 13.70
N GLY A 84 -2.54 -10.14 13.31
CA GLY A 84 -3.84 -10.04 13.98
C GLY A 84 -4.82 -9.12 13.27
N ILE A 85 -4.38 -8.33 12.29
CA ILE A 85 -5.26 -7.63 11.37
C ILE A 85 -5.90 -8.67 10.44
N ASN A 86 -7.22 -8.58 10.25
CA ASN A 86 -8.00 -9.57 9.49
C ASN A 86 -8.59 -9.01 8.19
N LYS A 87 -8.34 -7.74 7.87
CA LYS A 87 -8.75 -7.10 6.62
C LYS A 87 -7.54 -6.60 5.83
N ALA A 88 -7.51 -6.90 4.55
CA ALA A 88 -6.48 -6.41 3.64
C ALA A 88 -6.48 -4.88 3.58
N LYS A 89 -7.68 -4.27 3.55
CA LYS A 89 -7.89 -2.82 3.63
C LYS A 89 -7.17 -2.17 4.80
N ASP A 90 -7.26 -2.75 6.00
CA ASP A 90 -6.64 -2.18 7.20
C ASP A 90 -5.11 -2.22 7.10
N ILE A 91 -4.53 -3.33 6.64
CA ILE A 91 -3.08 -3.44 6.37
C ILE A 91 -2.62 -2.41 5.34
N TRP A 92 -3.37 -2.29 4.23
CA TRP A 92 -3.08 -1.32 3.17
C TRP A 92 -3.10 0.11 3.70
N ASN A 93 -4.12 0.48 4.47
CA ASN A 93 -4.28 1.82 5.02
C ASN A 93 -3.18 2.16 6.04
N GLU A 94 -2.78 1.22 6.89
CA GLU A 94 -1.66 1.43 7.82
C GLU A 94 -0.33 1.62 7.11
N ILE A 95 -0.06 0.81 6.07
CA ILE A 95 1.13 0.98 5.22
C ILE A 95 1.09 2.35 4.54
N LYS A 96 -0.04 2.70 3.91
CA LYS A 96 -0.22 3.97 3.22
C LYS A 96 0.02 5.14 4.16
N LEU A 97 -0.60 5.14 5.34
CA LEU A 97 -0.42 6.18 6.35
C LEU A 97 1.05 6.34 6.76
N ARG A 98 1.77 5.24 6.95
CA ARG A 98 3.17 5.26 7.38
C ARG A 98 4.12 5.77 6.31
N PHE A 99 3.93 5.34 5.06
CA PHE A 99 4.92 5.56 4.00
C PHE A 99 4.58 6.74 3.09
N GLU A 100 3.31 7.07 2.89
CA GLU A 100 2.92 8.27 2.15
C GLU A 100 3.38 9.51 2.91
N GLY A 101 3.05 9.63 4.21
CA GLY A 101 3.49 10.76 5.04
C GLY A 101 5.01 10.99 5.04
N ALA A 102 5.80 9.90 5.05
CA ALA A 102 7.26 9.99 4.95
C ALA A 102 7.75 10.51 3.58
N VAL A 103 7.04 10.18 2.50
CA VAL A 103 7.32 10.71 1.15
C VAL A 103 6.99 12.20 1.09
N GLU A 104 5.86 12.63 1.66
CA GLU A 104 5.52 14.06 1.71
C GLU A 104 6.52 14.87 2.54
N GLU A 105 6.92 14.38 3.71
CA GLU A 105 7.94 15.02 4.55
C GLU A 105 9.26 15.17 3.78
N ARG A 106 9.73 14.09 3.14
CA ARG A 106 10.97 14.13 2.37
C ARG A 106 10.91 15.09 1.18
N LYS A 107 9.75 15.21 0.54
CA LYS A 107 9.53 16.18 -0.54
C LYS A 107 9.66 17.61 -0.02
N ILE A 108 9.15 17.90 1.19
CA ILE A 108 9.27 19.21 1.84
C ILE A 108 10.74 19.53 2.13
N ASP A 109 11.49 18.61 2.74
CA ASP A 109 12.91 18.79 3.04
C ASP A 109 13.73 19.12 1.79
N LEU A 110 13.53 18.35 0.72
CA LEU A 110 14.22 18.59 -0.56
C LEU A 110 13.85 19.95 -1.18
N MET A 111 12.60 20.39 -1.04
CA MET A 111 12.18 21.72 -1.51
C MET A 111 12.85 22.85 -0.70
N LEU A 112 13.01 22.67 0.61
CA LEU A 112 13.70 23.62 1.49
C LEU A 112 15.19 23.70 1.14
N GLU A 113 15.86 22.56 0.97
CA GLU A 113 17.26 22.48 0.55
C GLU A 113 17.49 23.15 -0.81
N LEU A 114 16.64 22.85 -1.79
CA LEU A 114 16.73 23.45 -3.13
C LEU A 114 16.56 24.98 -3.08
N THR A 115 15.65 25.46 -2.24
CA THR A 115 15.41 26.90 -2.06
C THR A 115 16.62 27.58 -1.42
N SER A 116 17.21 26.95 -0.39
CA SER A 116 18.44 27.41 0.25
C SER A 116 19.59 27.50 -0.76
N LEU A 117 19.81 26.45 -1.56
CA LEU A 117 20.85 26.41 -2.59
C LEU A 117 20.67 27.49 -3.66
N LYS A 118 19.44 27.72 -4.13
CA LYS A 118 19.13 28.81 -5.07
C LYS A 118 19.46 30.18 -4.49
N ASN A 119 19.13 30.41 -3.21
CA ASN A 119 19.40 31.66 -2.52
C ASN A 119 20.91 31.89 -2.32
N HIS A 120 21.67 30.85 -1.94
CA HIS A 120 23.13 30.93 -1.84
C HIS A 120 23.78 31.23 -3.20
N ARG A 121 23.32 30.57 -4.27
CA ARG A 121 23.82 30.82 -5.63
C ARG A 121 23.51 32.25 -6.12
N ALA A 122 22.32 32.76 -5.84
CA ALA A 122 21.93 34.13 -6.19
C ALA A 122 22.83 35.16 -5.49
N LYS A 123 23.09 34.99 -4.18
CA LYS A 123 23.99 35.87 -3.42
C LYS A 123 25.43 35.81 -3.93
N ALA A 124 25.94 34.64 -4.30
CA ALA A 124 27.27 34.49 -4.86
C ALA A 124 27.43 35.21 -6.21
N SER A 125 26.38 35.21 -7.05
CA SER A 125 26.37 35.86 -8.36
C SER A 125 26.20 37.39 -8.31
N MET A 126 25.81 37.97 -7.16
CA MET A 126 25.69 39.42 -6.97
C MET A 126 26.98 40.06 -6.44
N ASN A 127 27.94 39.25 -5.97
CA ASN A 127 29.21 39.70 -5.38
C ASN A 127 30.41 39.56 -6.34
N THR A 128 30.16 39.22 -7.61
CA THR A 128 31.14 39.12 -8.72
C THR A 128 30.73 40.05 -9.83
#